data_AF-A0A952LS90-F1
#
_entry.id   AF-A0A952LS90-F1
#
_cell.length_a   1.000
_cell.length_b   1.000
_cell.length_c   1.000
_cell.angle_alpha   90.00
_cell.angle_beta   90.00
_cell.angle_gamma   90.00
#
_symmetry.space_group_name_H-M   'P 1'
#
loop_
_entity.id
_entity.type
_entity.pdbx_description
1 polymer ?
#
loop_
_entity_poly.entity_id
_entity_poly.type
_entity_poly.pdbx_seq_one_letter_code
_entity_poly.pdbx_strand_id
1 'polypeptide(L)'
;MTELIIEFIKNNWEYIAGVLAAFFALGRYLSSRRRELAWSRTTFLFDLAKYLETDKDLDKISRIVGKRHPTISVEDIVSPGSLLEEPERLDLLHALDKYLNVFDRLFYARHSASSLSKREIEYFEWYLIEILNNRALKKYCLEYGFQPVIKLAKKIA
;
A
#
# COMPACT_ATOMS: atom_id res chain seq x y z
N MET A 1 8.83 58.48 1.85
CA MET A 1 9.04 57.01 1.95
C MET A 1 8.26 56.27 0.85
N THR A 2 7.00 56.63 0.61
CA THR A 2 6.15 56.09 -0.48
C THR A 2 6.65 56.40 -1.89
N GLU A 3 7.13 57.61 -2.17
CA GLU A 3 7.65 57.97 -3.51
C GLU A 3 8.91 57.17 -3.89
N LEU A 4 9.79 56.93 -2.93
CA LEU A 4 11.02 56.16 -3.12
C LEU A 4 10.74 54.68 -3.44
N ILE A 5 9.67 54.13 -2.87
CA ILE A 5 9.19 52.76 -3.17
C ILE A 5 8.60 52.70 -4.59
N ILE A 6 7.82 53.72 -4.99
CA ILE A 6 7.20 53.77 -6.32
C ILE A 6 8.28 53.89 -7.42
N GLU A 7 9.30 54.73 -7.20
CA GLU A 7 10.40 54.90 -8.14
C GLU A 7 11.27 53.64 -8.25
N PHE A 8 11.53 52.97 -7.12
CA PHE A 8 12.21 51.68 -7.09
C PHE A 8 11.44 50.59 -7.86
N ILE A 9 10.12 50.50 -7.68
CA ILE A 9 9.27 49.54 -8.39
C ILE A 9 9.25 49.82 -9.89
N LYS A 10 9.16 51.08 -10.31
CA LYS A 10 9.20 51.44 -11.74
C LYS A 10 10.53 51.07 -12.39
N ASN A 11 11.66 51.36 -11.72
CA ASN A 11 12.99 51.07 -12.26
C ASN A 11 13.37 49.59 -12.24
N ASN A 12 12.71 48.77 -11.41
CA ASN A 12 13.00 47.33 -11.28
C ASN A 12 11.79 46.46 -11.64
N TRP A 13 10.81 46.99 -12.38
CA TRP A 13 9.52 46.32 -12.58
C TRP A 13 9.68 44.95 -13.26
N GLU A 14 10.59 44.84 -14.24
CA GLU A 14 10.88 43.60 -14.96
C GLU A 14 11.43 42.52 -14.02
N TYR A 15 12.34 42.90 -13.12
CA TYR A 15 12.88 41.99 -12.11
C TYR A 15 11.82 41.55 -11.11
N ILE A 16 10.98 42.48 -10.63
CA ILE A 16 9.88 42.18 -9.71
C ILE A 16 8.87 41.24 -10.37
N ALA A 17 8.49 41.51 -11.63
CA ALA A 17 7.58 40.67 -12.40
C ALA A 17 8.18 39.28 -12.65
N GLY A 18 9.47 39.19 -12.98
CA GLY A 18 10.18 37.92 -13.17
C GLY A 18 10.24 37.07 -11.90
N VAL A 19 10.53 37.70 -10.75
CA VAL A 19 10.54 37.02 -9.44
C VAL A 19 9.14 36.52 -9.08
N LEU A 20 8.10 37.34 -9.25
CA LEU A 20 6.71 36.94 -9.00
C LEU A 20 6.27 35.79 -9.92
N ALA A 21 6.64 35.85 -11.20
CA ALA A 21 6.36 34.77 -12.15
C ALA A 21 7.07 33.46 -11.75
N ALA A 22 8.31 33.54 -11.28
CA ALA A 22 9.05 32.37 -10.78
C ALA A 22 8.38 31.75 -9.54
N PHE A 23 7.95 32.56 -8.57
CA PHE A 23 7.20 32.07 -7.41
C PHE A 23 5.87 31.43 -7.80
N PHE A 24 5.15 32.04 -8.74
CA PHE A 24 3.87 31.48 -9.22
C PHE A 24 4.07 30.17 -9.99
N ALA A 25 5.10 30.09 -10.84
CA ALA A 25 5.47 28.87 -11.55
C ALA A 25 5.87 27.75 -10.57
N LEU A 26 6.70 28.06 -9.56
CA LEU A 26 7.08 27.13 -8.52
C LEU A 26 5.84 26.65 -7.73
N GLY A 27 4.95 27.56 -7.35
CA GLY A 27 3.70 27.24 -6.67
C GLY A 27 2.82 26.30 -7.49
N ARG A 28 2.65 26.58 -8.79
CA ARG A 28 1.92 25.70 -9.71
C ARG A 28 2.58 24.34 -9.88
N TYR A 29 3.90 24.29 -10.02
CA TYR A 29 4.65 23.04 -10.12
C TYR A 29 4.46 22.18 -8.86
N LEU A 30 4.66 22.75 -7.68
CA LEU A 30 4.47 22.06 -6.39
C LEU A 30 3.03 21.57 -6.24
N SER A 31 2.03 22.39 -6.61
CA SER A 31 0.64 21.98 -6.59
C SER A 31 0.32 20.85 -7.59
N SER A 32 0.90 20.89 -8.80
CA SER A 32 0.74 19.83 -9.79
C SER A 32 1.34 18.53 -9.29
N ARG A 33 2.57 18.58 -8.78
CA ARG A 33 3.25 17.42 -8.20
C ARG A 33 2.46 16.79 -7.05
N ARG A 34 1.89 17.61 -6.16
CA ARG A 34 1.03 17.09 -5.07
C ARG A 34 -0.21 16.36 -5.61
N ARG A 35 -0.85 16.88 -6.66
CA ARG A 35 -2.01 16.23 -7.30
C ARG A 35 -1.63 14.94 -8.02
N GLU A 36 -0.52 14.94 -8.76
CA GLU A 36 0.02 13.75 -9.42
C GLU A 36 0.35 12.64 -8.41
N LEU A 37 0.98 13.00 -7.29
CA LEU A 37 1.26 12.06 -6.21
C LEU A 37 -0.02 11.54 -5.55
N ALA A 38 -0.98 12.42 -5.27
CA ALA A 38 -2.28 12.01 -4.73
C ALA A 38 -2.98 11.03 -5.66
N TRP A 39 -3.04 11.34 -6.96
CA TRP A 39 -3.60 10.47 -7.98
C TRP A 39 -2.88 9.12 -8.05
N SER A 40 -1.55 9.12 -8.12
CA SER A 40 -0.74 7.90 -8.18
C SER A 40 -0.98 6.98 -6.98
N ARG A 41 -1.11 7.54 -5.77
CA ARG A 41 -1.46 6.78 -4.57
C ARG A 41 -2.85 6.16 -4.66
N THR A 42 -3.83 6.93 -5.09
CA THR A 42 -5.19 6.44 -5.29
C THR A 42 -5.21 5.31 -6.31
N THR A 43 -4.57 5.49 -7.47
CA THR A 43 -4.43 4.44 -8.50
C THR A 43 -3.78 3.19 -7.93
N PHE A 44 -2.68 3.31 -7.21
CA PHE A 44 -2.01 2.18 -6.57
C PHE A 44 -2.94 1.39 -5.63
N LEU A 45 -3.70 2.08 -4.78
CA LEU A 45 -4.63 1.42 -3.84
C LEU A 45 -5.79 0.75 -4.58
N PHE A 46 -6.36 1.42 -5.58
CA PHE A 46 -7.44 0.85 -6.40
C PHE A 46 -6.98 -0.36 -7.20
N ASP A 47 -5.80 -0.29 -7.82
CA ASP A 47 -5.23 -1.40 -8.57
C ASP A 47 -4.95 -2.60 -7.66
N LEU A 48 -4.47 -2.34 -6.45
CA LEU A 48 -4.18 -3.37 -5.45
C LEU A 48 -5.46 -4.02 -4.89
N ALA A 49 -6.49 -3.22 -4.60
CA ALA A 49 -7.81 -3.72 -4.21
C ALA A 49 -8.46 -4.53 -5.34
N LYS A 50 -8.46 -4.00 -6.57
CA LYS A 50 -8.96 -4.71 -7.74
C LYS A 50 -8.21 -6.02 -7.97
N TYR A 51 -6.90 -6.03 -7.78
CA TYR A 51 -6.10 -7.24 -7.92
C TYR A 51 -6.49 -8.31 -6.90
N LEU A 52 -6.74 -7.94 -5.64
CA LEU A 52 -7.25 -8.86 -4.62
C LEU A 52 -8.64 -9.43 -4.97
N GLU A 53 -9.50 -8.64 -5.59
CA GLU A 53 -10.88 -9.03 -5.91
C GLU A 53 -11.02 -9.81 -7.23
N THR A 54 -10.20 -9.52 -8.22
CA THR A 54 -10.33 -10.07 -9.59
C THR A 54 -9.49 -11.32 -9.82
N ASP A 55 -8.41 -11.49 -9.06
CA ASP A 55 -7.56 -12.66 -9.17
C ASP A 55 -8.18 -13.85 -8.43
N LYS A 56 -8.52 -14.91 -9.16
CA LYS A 56 -9.24 -16.08 -8.61
C LYS A 56 -8.46 -16.76 -7.49
N ASP A 57 -7.13 -16.79 -7.59
CA ASP A 57 -6.28 -17.43 -6.60
C ASP A 57 -6.28 -16.60 -5.31
N LEU A 58 -6.19 -15.28 -5.43
CA LEU A 58 -6.23 -14.36 -4.29
C LEU A 58 -7.60 -14.35 -3.60
N ASP A 59 -8.69 -14.37 -4.36
CA ASP A 59 -10.04 -14.51 -3.79
C ASP A 59 -10.15 -15.84 -3.01
N LYS A 60 -9.71 -16.96 -3.59
CA LYS A 60 -9.71 -18.28 -2.92
C LYS A 60 -8.90 -18.22 -1.62
N ILE A 61 -7.68 -17.69 -1.65
CA ILE A 61 -6.84 -17.55 -0.45
C ILE A 61 -7.47 -16.61 0.57
N SER A 62 -8.05 -15.48 0.16
CA SER A 62 -8.72 -14.55 1.08
C SER A 62 -9.90 -15.19 1.81
N ARG A 63 -10.59 -16.14 1.15
CA ARG A 63 -11.66 -16.93 1.76
C ARG A 63 -11.10 -17.97 2.73
N ILE A 64 -10.00 -18.64 2.38
CA ILE A 64 -9.34 -19.60 3.27
C ILE A 64 -8.80 -18.91 4.53
N VAL A 65 -8.09 -17.80 4.36
CA VAL A 65 -7.54 -16.98 5.46
C VAL A 65 -8.65 -16.46 6.36
N GLY A 66 -9.74 -15.95 5.77
CA GLY A 66 -10.92 -15.50 6.52
C GLY A 66 -11.85 -16.61 7.01
N LYS A 67 -11.44 -17.89 6.97
CA LYS A 67 -12.24 -19.06 7.42
C LYS A 67 -13.62 -19.20 6.76
N ARG A 68 -13.75 -18.69 5.53
CA ARG A 68 -14.96 -18.76 4.69
C ARG A 68 -14.92 -19.90 3.68
N HIS A 69 -13.79 -20.59 3.56
CA HIS A 69 -13.67 -21.77 2.72
C HIS A 69 -14.13 -23.03 3.48
N PRO A 70 -15.00 -23.88 2.90
CA PRO A 70 -15.70 -24.92 3.66
C PRO A 70 -14.82 -26.13 4.03
N THR A 71 -13.74 -26.39 3.29
CA THR A 71 -12.95 -27.63 3.42
C THR A 71 -11.49 -27.38 3.77
N ILE A 72 -10.85 -26.44 3.09
CA ILE A 72 -9.43 -26.13 3.24
C ILE A 72 -9.20 -25.03 4.29
N SER A 73 -8.29 -25.27 5.23
CA SER A 73 -7.78 -24.26 6.18
C SER A 73 -6.36 -23.80 5.82
N VAL A 74 -5.87 -22.75 6.48
CA VAL A 74 -4.48 -22.27 6.26
C VAL A 74 -3.46 -23.31 6.74
N GLU A 75 -3.78 -24.03 7.81
CA GLU A 75 -2.95 -25.09 8.37
C GLU A 75 -2.71 -26.20 7.33
N ASP A 76 -3.72 -26.54 6.53
CA ASP A 76 -3.60 -27.51 5.44
C ASP A 76 -2.63 -27.04 4.35
N ILE A 77 -2.47 -25.73 4.16
CA ILE A 77 -1.56 -25.18 3.14
C ILE A 77 -0.10 -25.18 3.66
N VAL A 78 0.10 -24.69 4.90
CA VAL A 78 1.44 -24.39 5.41
C VAL A 78 2.07 -25.49 6.25
N SER A 79 1.29 -26.49 6.70
CA SER A 79 1.81 -27.52 7.60
C SER A 79 2.38 -28.72 6.85
N PRO A 80 3.51 -29.29 7.33
CA PRO A 80 4.14 -30.46 6.70
C PRO A 80 3.32 -31.76 6.83
N GLY A 81 2.23 -31.76 7.60
CA GLY A 81 1.30 -32.89 7.76
C GLY A 81 -0.03 -32.71 7.02
N SER A 82 -0.04 -31.91 5.96
CA SER A 82 -1.24 -31.62 5.17
C SER A 82 -1.90 -32.89 4.60
N LEU A 83 -3.24 -32.89 4.57
CA LEU A 83 -4.03 -33.91 3.89
C LEU A 83 -4.25 -33.59 2.39
N LEU A 84 -3.77 -32.43 1.93
CA LEU A 84 -3.85 -32.03 0.53
C LEU A 84 -2.82 -32.79 -0.31
N GLU A 85 -3.20 -33.12 -1.55
CA GLU A 85 -2.25 -33.64 -2.52
C GLU A 85 -1.16 -32.59 -2.82
N GLU A 86 0.08 -33.04 -2.98
CA GLU A 86 1.24 -32.15 -3.18
C GLU A 86 1.05 -31.09 -4.29
N PRO A 87 0.53 -31.42 -5.49
CA PRO A 87 0.33 -30.41 -6.53
C PRO A 87 -0.65 -29.31 -6.09
N GLU A 88 -1.78 -29.69 -5.48
CA GLU A 88 -2.78 -28.73 -5.01
C GLU A 88 -2.24 -27.88 -3.86
N ARG A 89 -1.49 -28.50 -2.93
CA ARG A 89 -0.87 -27.76 -1.82
C ARG A 89 0.12 -26.72 -2.32
N LEU A 90 0.95 -27.07 -3.31
CA LEU A 90 1.93 -26.15 -3.88
C LEU A 90 1.25 -24.97 -4.60
N ASP A 91 0.20 -25.22 -5.37
CA ASP A 91 -0.56 -24.16 -6.03
C ASP A 91 -1.18 -23.18 -5.01
N LEU A 92 -1.74 -23.72 -3.92
CA LEU A 92 -2.28 -22.92 -2.82
C LEU A 92 -1.19 -22.17 -2.06
N LEU A 93 0.00 -22.76 -1.89
CA LEU A 93 1.13 -22.09 -1.26
C LEU A 93 1.62 -20.92 -2.11
N HIS A 94 1.75 -21.10 -3.42
CA HIS A 94 2.11 -20.02 -4.34
C HIS A 94 1.06 -18.90 -4.34
N ALA A 95 -0.22 -19.26 -4.30
CA ALA A 95 -1.30 -18.29 -4.17
C ALA A 95 -1.24 -17.55 -2.81
N LEU A 96 -0.89 -18.24 -1.73
CA LEU A 96 -0.71 -17.65 -0.41
C LEU A 96 0.45 -16.66 -0.38
N ASP A 97 1.59 -17.00 -0.98
CA ASP A 97 2.73 -16.09 -1.12
C ASP A 97 2.36 -14.85 -1.94
N LYS A 98 1.65 -15.05 -3.05
CA LYS A 98 1.12 -13.96 -3.88
C LYS A 98 0.21 -13.04 -3.06
N TYR A 99 -0.64 -13.60 -2.21
CA TYR A 99 -1.51 -12.86 -1.29
C TYR A 99 -0.71 -12.06 -0.25
N LEU A 100 0.29 -12.66 0.40
CA LEU A 100 1.13 -11.98 1.38
C LEU A 100 1.99 -10.87 0.75
N ASN A 101 2.47 -11.08 -0.47
CA ASN A 101 3.21 -10.07 -1.24
C ASN A 101 2.39 -8.79 -1.51
N VAL A 102 1.07 -8.90 -1.61
CA VAL A 102 0.20 -7.72 -1.72
C VAL A 102 0.35 -6.82 -0.48
N PHE A 103 0.34 -7.41 0.71
CA PHE A 103 0.49 -6.67 1.96
C PHE A 103 1.92 -6.23 2.23
N ASP A 104 2.91 -6.96 1.74
CA ASP A 104 4.31 -6.52 1.79
C ASP A 104 4.53 -5.25 0.95
N ARG A 105 3.93 -5.17 -0.25
CA ARG A 105 3.92 -3.95 -1.07
C ARG A 105 3.22 -2.79 -0.36
N LEU A 106 2.12 -3.04 0.34
CA LEU A 106 1.46 -2.03 1.18
C LEU A 106 2.37 -1.56 2.31
N PHE A 107 3.10 -2.47 2.96
CA PHE A 107 4.07 -2.11 3.99
C PHE A 107 5.17 -1.21 3.43
N TYR A 108 5.75 -1.59 2.28
CA TYR A 108 6.78 -0.81 1.59
C TYR A 108 6.28 0.59 1.23
N ALA A 109 5.09 0.69 0.64
CA ALA A 109 4.48 1.97 0.27
C ALA A 109 4.26 2.88 1.49
N ARG A 110 3.86 2.30 2.63
CA ARG A 110 3.65 3.07 3.88
C ARG A 110 4.95 3.49 4.57
N HIS A 111 5.92 2.59 4.67
CA HIS A 111 7.08 2.77 5.57
C HIS A 111 8.35 3.18 4.84
N SER A 112 8.63 2.59 3.68
CA SER A 112 9.85 2.87 2.93
C SER A 112 9.65 4.05 1.98
N ALA A 113 8.58 4.02 1.18
CA ALA A 113 8.27 5.11 0.27
C ALA A 113 7.59 6.30 0.97
N SER A 114 7.00 6.08 2.15
CA SER A 114 6.19 7.08 2.88
C SER A 114 5.14 7.76 2.01
N SER A 115 4.65 7.04 0.99
CA SER A 115 3.68 7.57 0.05
C SER A 115 2.28 7.50 0.64
N LEU A 116 1.95 6.41 1.35
CA LEU A 116 0.65 6.20 1.95
C LEU A 116 0.58 6.67 3.41
N SER A 117 -0.58 7.18 3.81
CA SER A 117 -0.94 7.47 5.19
C SER A 117 -1.56 6.24 5.88
N LYS A 118 -1.74 6.31 7.21
CA LYS A 118 -2.42 5.23 7.96
C LYS A 118 -3.89 5.06 7.52
N ARG A 119 -4.62 6.15 7.31
CA ARG A 119 -6.02 6.09 6.88
C ARG A 119 -6.21 5.43 5.52
N GLU A 120 -5.25 5.62 4.61
CA GLU A 120 -5.29 5.02 3.27
C GLU A 120 -5.09 3.49 3.30
N ILE A 121 -4.43 2.95 4.33
CA ILE A 121 -4.18 1.51 4.47
C ILE A 121 -5.20 0.80 5.36
N GLU A 122 -6.00 1.55 6.14
CA GLU A 122 -7.08 1.02 7.00
C GLU A 122 -8.16 0.28 6.19
N TYR A 123 -8.34 0.59 4.90
CA TYR A 123 -9.22 -0.18 4.02
C TYR A 123 -8.84 -1.67 3.91
N PHE A 124 -7.58 -2.02 4.21
CA PHE A 124 -7.08 -3.39 4.21
C PHE A 124 -7.01 -4.02 5.61
N GLU A 125 -7.52 -3.33 6.64
CA GLU A 125 -7.45 -3.75 8.04
C GLU A 125 -8.03 -5.14 8.26
N TRP A 126 -9.21 -5.42 7.69
CA TRP A 126 -9.88 -6.72 7.86
C TRP A 126 -8.97 -7.88 7.45
N TYR A 127 -8.32 -7.80 6.29
CA TYR A 127 -7.39 -8.83 5.82
C TYR A 127 -6.18 -9.02 6.74
N LEU A 128 -5.64 -7.91 7.26
CA LEU A 128 -4.48 -7.91 8.13
C LEU A 128 -4.80 -8.47 9.52
N ILE A 129 -6.00 -8.23 10.03
CA ILE A 129 -6.50 -8.81 11.27
C ILE A 129 -6.61 -10.34 11.13
N GLU A 130 -7.16 -10.84 10.03
CA GLU A 130 -7.25 -12.29 9.78
C GLU A 130 -5.86 -12.94 9.74
N ILE A 131 -4.88 -12.27 9.13
CA ILE A 131 -3.48 -12.73 9.13
C ILE A 131 -2.91 -12.81 10.56
N LEU A 132 -3.19 -11.82 11.41
CA LEU A 132 -2.71 -11.83 12.80
C LEU A 132 -3.37 -12.87 13.68
N ASN A 133 -4.66 -13.12 13.45
CA ASN A 133 -5.47 -14.04 14.24
C ASN A 133 -5.20 -15.51 13.89
N ASN A 134 -4.64 -15.79 12.72
CA ASN A 134 -4.23 -17.13 12.34
C ASN A 134 -2.79 -17.45 12.81
N ARG A 135 -2.65 -18.36 13.78
CA ARG A 135 -1.35 -18.74 14.36
C ARG A 135 -0.42 -19.41 13.35
N ALA A 136 -0.95 -20.28 12.49
CA ALA A 136 -0.16 -20.98 11.47
C ALA A 136 0.36 -19.99 10.42
N LEU A 137 -0.50 -19.09 9.96
CA LEU A 137 -0.13 -18.03 9.02
C LEU A 137 0.90 -17.07 9.59
N LYS A 138 0.74 -16.68 10.86
CA LYS A 138 1.69 -15.83 11.55
C LYS A 138 3.06 -16.49 11.67
N LYS A 139 3.11 -17.78 12.00
CA LYS A 139 4.36 -18.55 12.05
C LYS A 139 5.00 -18.60 10.67
N TYR A 140 4.22 -18.91 9.64
CA TYR A 140 4.67 -18.92 8.25
C TYR A 140 5.27 -17.58 7.84
N CYS A 141 4.60 -16.46 8.14
CA CYS A 141 5.11 -15.14 7.83
C CYS A 141 6.46 -14.83 8.51
N LEU A 142 6.70 -15.37 9.70
CA LEU A 142 7.95 -15.18 10.42
C LEU A 142 9.10 -16.01 9.85
N GLU A 143 8.81 -17.20 9.32
CA GLU A 143 9.80 -18.14 8.78
C GLU A 143 10.20 -17.79 7.33
N TYR A 144 9.25 -17.32 6.51
CA TYR A 144 9.43 -17.15 5.05
C TYR A 144 9.59 -15.69 4.60
N GLY A 145 9.90 -14.76 5.49
CA GLY A 145 10.28 -13.38 5.12
C GLY A 145 9.13 -12.36 5.05
N PHE A 146 7.92 -12.73 5.44
CA PHE A 146 6.75 -11.82 5.50
C PHE A 146 6.59 -11.15 6.88
N GLN A 147 7.68 -10.97 7.64
CA GLN A 147 7.63 -10.20 8.90
C GLN A 147 7.10 -8.77 8.72
N PRO A 148 7.34 -8.06 7.59
CA PRO A 148 6.76 -6.75 7.36
C PRO A 148 5.22 -6.75 7.36
N VAL A 149 4.57 -7.81 6.87
CA VAL A 149 3.11 -7.96 6.89
C VAL A 149 2.59 -8.01 8.32
N ILE A 150 3.25 -8.77 9.20
CA ILE A 150 2.90 -8.83 10.63
C ILE A 150 3.11 -7.48 11.32
N LYS A 151 4.18 -6.76 10.96
CA LYS A 151 4.44 -5.40 11.47
C LYS A 151 3.38 -4.41 10.99
N LEU A 152 2.94 -4.53 9.75
CA LEU A 152 1.89 -3.71 9.17
C LEU A 152 0.58 -3.93 9.92
N ALA A 153 0.20 -5.19 10.07
CA ALA A 153 -1.05 -5.58 10.70
C ALA A 153 -1.15 -5.07 12.15
N LYS A 154 -0.08 -5.21 12.96
CA LYS A 154 -0.03 -4.75 14.36
C LYS A 154 -0.12 -3.22 14.54
N LYS A 155 0.10 -2.45 13.47
CA LYS A 155 0.04 -0.98 13.51
C LYS A 155 -1.33 -0.44 13.10
N ILE A 156 -2.10 -1.26 12.39
CA ILE A 156 -3.41 -0.92 11.87
C ILE A 156 -4.48 -1.45 12.83
N ALA A 157 -4.42 -2.74 13.15
CA ALA A 157 -5.21 -3.39 14.19
C ALA A 157 -4.79 -2.94 15.60
#